data_AF-A0A3B1E365-F1
#
_entry.id   AF-A0A3B1E365-F1
#
_cell.length_a   1.000
_cell.length_b   1.000
_cell.length_c   1.000
_cell.angle_alpha   90.00
_cell.angle_beta   90.00
_cell.angle_gamma   90.00
#
_symmetry.space_group_name_H-M   'P 1'
#
loop_
_entity.id
_entity.type
_entity.pdbx_description
1 polymer ?
#
loop_
_entity_poly.entity_id
_entity_poly.type
_entity_poly.pdbx_seq_one_letter_code
_entity_poly.pdbx_strand_id
1 'polypeptide(L)'
;MQNKEQLKTLLFVVVAGLFVGAASLAHFVSKPQPIEGFEKEGVLFYPDFNNPNSAISLEVVAFNSNKEGLETRIKMFVIKQENGVWVIPPYNFPAEAKVRLAKTAASMIGIKRGALVSRLKSDQEKYQVGDPLQFDANTLPLESLGNRITLKGKGEAVLTDMIIGKEHPVRKGLYYVRHPHEDAIWLSQLNIDISTK
;
A
#
# COMPACT_ATOMS: atom_id res chain seq x y z
N MET A 1 64.45 -37.13 1.33
CA MET A 1 63.98 -35.99 0.50
C MET A 1 62.45 -35.78 0.59
N GLN A 2 61.66 -36.85 0.72
CA GLN A 2 60.19 -36.84 0.76
C GLN A 2 59.53 -36.00 1.89
N ASN A 3 60.16 -35.92 3.08
CA ASN A 3 59.58 -35.23 4.23
C ASN A 3 59.57 -33.68 4.10
N LYS A 4 60.49 -33.12 3.29
CA LYS A 4 60.55 -31.66 3.06
C LYS A 4 59.45 -31.18 2.11
N GLU A 5 59.09 -31.98 1.11
CA GLU A 5 58.01 -31.65 0.18
C GLU A 5 56.63 -31.80 0.83
N GLN A 6 56.44 -32.83 1.67
CA GLN A 6 55.21 -32.98 2.46
C GLN A 6 54.98 -31.79 3.42
N LEU A 7 56.05 -31.24 4.02
CA LEU A 7 55.98 -30.06 4.88
C LEU A 7 55.56 -28.80 4.10
N LYS A 8 56.07 -28.62 2.88
CA LYS A 8 55.67 -27.50 2.01
C LYS A 8 54.20 -27.60 1.61
N THR A 9 53.75 -28.79 1.20
CA THR A 9 52.34 -29.03 0.86
C THR A 9 51.42 -28.75 2.04
N LEU A 10 51.77 -29.20 3.25
CA LEU A 10 51.01 -28.91 4.46
C LEU A 10 50.94 -27.41 4.74
N LEU A 11 52.07 -26.70 4.59
CA LEU A 11 52.13 -25.24 4.75
C LEU A 11 51.20 -24.53 3.75
N PHE A 12 51.21 -24.94 2.49
CA PHE A 12 50.31 -24.38 1.47
C PHE A 12 48.84 -24.62 1.79
N VAL A 13 48.47 -25.79 2.30
CA VAL A 13 47.09 -26.09 2.70
C VAL A 13 46.64 -25.22 3.88
N VAL A 14 47.51 -25.02 4.88
CA VAL A 14 47.20 -24.15 6.03
C VAL A 14 47.02 -22.70 5.58
N VAL A 15 47.93 -22.20 4.74
CA VAL A 15 47.85 -20.83 4.19
C VAL A 15 46.59 -20.66 3.35
N ALA A 16 46.24 -21.63 2.50
CA ALA A 16 45.01 -21.63 1.74
C ALA A 16 43.77 -21.61 2.66
N GLY A 17 43.77 -22.41 3.73
CA GLY A 17 42.70 -22.40 4.74
C GLY A 17 42.54 -21.04 5.41
N LEU A 18 43.65 -20.37 5.74
CA LEU A 18 43.63 -19.01 6.30
C LEU A 18 43.04 -17.99 5.32
N PHE A 19 43.42 -18.06 4.03
CA PHE A 19 42.86 -17.17 3.01
C PHE A 19 41.37 -17.40 2.78
N VAL A 20 40.92 -18.66 2.74
CA VAL A 20 39.48 -18.99 2.61
C VAL A 20 38.70 -18.52 3.84
N GLY A 21 39.26 -18.70 5.04
CA GLY A 21 38.67 -18.19 6.29
C GLY A 21 38.57 -16.66 6.30
N ALA A 22 39.65 -15.97 5.95
CA ALA A 22 39.68 -14.51 5.86
C ALA A 22 38.71 -13.98 4.80
N ALA A 23 38.66 -14.61 3.62
CA ALA A 23 37.72 -14.24 2.56
C ALA A 23 36.26 -14.47 2.96
N SER A 24 35.97 -15.55 3.68
CA SER A 24 34.61 -15.84 4.17
C SER A 24 34.15 -14.83 5.22
N LEU A 25 35.05 -14.45 6.15
CA LEU A 25 34.80 -13.39 7.12
C LEU A 25 34.60 -12.04 6.43
N ALA A 26 35.49 -11.67 5.50
CA ALA A 26 35.37 -10.44 4.73
C ALA A 26 34.04 -10.40 3.95
N HIS A 27 33.67 -11.50 3.30
CA HIS A 27 32.39 -11.59 2.59
C HIS A 27 31.19 -11.41 3.53
N PHE A 28 31.24 -11.96 4.74
CA PHE A 28 30.13 -11.80 5.70
C PHE A 28 30.04 -10.39 6.29
N VAL A 29 31.19 -9.77 6.59
CA VAL A 29 31.28 -8.40 7.15
C VAL A 29 30.97 -7.34 6.10
N SER A 30 31.36 -7.55 4.85
CA SER A 30 31.17 -6.60 3.75
C SER A 30 29.85 -6.76 3.01
N LYS A 31 28.92 -7.60 3.48
CA LYS A 31 27.57 -7.64 2.89
C LYS A 31 26.91 -6.28 3.06
N PRO A 32 26.51 -5.59 1.97
CA PRO A 32 25.77 -4.34 2.09
C PRO A 32 24.48 -4.62 2.85
N GLN A 33 24.20 -3.79 3.86
CA GLN A 33 22.92 -3.85 4.55
C GLN A 33 21.82 -3.51 3.52
N PRO A 34 20.72 -4.28 3.46
CA PRO A 34 19.59 -3.88 2.62
C PRO A 34 19.15 -2.48 3.05
N ILE A 35 18.88 -1.61 2.08
CA ILE A 35 18.38 -0.27 2.36
C ILE A 35 16.99 -0.46 2.96
N GLU A 36 16.87 -0.25 4.27
CA GLU A 36 15.64 -0.48 5.00
C GLU A 36 14.48 0.22 4.31
N GLY A 37 13.34 -0.47 4.21
CA GLY A 37 12.02 -0.01 3.77
C GLY A 37 11.81 0.17 2.27
N PHE A 38 12.73 -0.32 1.42
CA PHE A 38 12.46 -0.57 0.00
C PHE A 38 12.05 -2.03 -0.24
N GLU A 39 12.02 -2.89 0.78
CA GLU A 39 11.71 -4.33 0.61
C GLU A 39 10.28 -4.56 0.13
N LYS A 40 9.40 -3.59 0.39
CA LYS A 40 7.99 -3.62 -0.01
C LYS A 40 7.76 -3.04 -1.41
N GLU A 41 8.75 -2.43 -2.06
CA GLU A 41 8.62 -1.93 -3.43
C GLU A 41 8.37 -3.09 -4.41
N GLY A 42 7.41 -2.89 -5.32
CA GLY A 42 6.94 -3.90 -6.27
C GLY A 42 6.00 -4.95 -5.68
N VAL A 43 5.83 -5.01 -4.35
CA VAL A 43 4.96 -5.98 -3.66
C VAL A 43 3.51 -5.50 -3.65
N LEU A 44 2.57 -6.44 -3.78
CA LEU A 44 1.14 -6.16 -3.70
C LEU A 44 0.75 -5.58 -2.33
N PHE A 45 -0.13 -4.58 -2.30
CA PHE A 45 -0.73 -4.11 -1.06
C PHE A 45 -1.49 -5.23 -0.34
N TYR A 46 -2.28 -5.98 -1.10
CA TYR A 46 -3.12 -7.09 -0.63
C TYR A 46 -2.95 -8.30 -1.55
N PRO A 47 -1.96 -9.19 -1.29
CA PRO A 47 -1.69 -10.34 -2.16
C PRO A 47 -2.81 -11.39 -2.14
N ASP A 48 -3.54 -11.51 -1.03
CA ASP A 48 -4.61 -12.51 -0.86
C ASP A 48 -5.92 -12.11 -1.56
N PHE A 49 -6.07 -10.83 -1.94
CA PHE A 49 -7.24 -10.36 -2.66
C PHE A 49 -7.03 -10.47 -4.17
N ASN A 50 -7.52 -11.57 -4.74
CA ASN A 50 -7.35 -11.92 -6.16
C ASN A 50 -8.67 -12.22 -6.90
N ASN A 51 -9.81 -12.19 -6.21
CA ASN A 51 -11.12 -12.43 -6.79
C ASN A 51 -12.08 -11.29 -6.44
N PRO A 52 -12.57 -10.49 -7.41
CA PRO A 52 -13.41 -9.34 -7.11
C PRO A 52 -14.77 -9.74 -6.51
N ASN A 53 -15.23 -10.96 -6.78
CA ASN A 53 -16.50 -11.47 -6.26
C ASN A 53 -16.44 -11.89 -4.78
N SER A 54 -15.26 -11.88 -4.15
CA SER A 54 -15.16 -12.13 -2.71
C SER A 54 -15.61 -10.93 -1.88
N ALA A 55 -15.71 -9.73 -2.47
CA ALA A 55 -16.16 -8.52 -1.78
C ALA A 55 -17.69 -8.51 -1.61
N ILE A 56 -18.13 -8.27 -0.37
CA ILE A 56 -19.54 -8.14 0.04
C ILE A 56 -19.89 -6.77 0.64
N SER A 57 -18.90 -5.91 0.79
CA SER A 57 -19.09 -4.53 1.23
C SER A 57 -18.01 -3.65 0.63
N LEU A 58 -18.38 -2.42 0.30
CA LEU A 58 -17.49 -1.33 -0.10
C LEU A 58 -17.80 -0.12 0.77
N GLU A 59 -16.79 0.37 1.47
CA GLU A 59 -16.83 1.62 2.21
C GLU A 59 -15.85 2.58 1.54
N VAL A 60 -16.37 3.74 1.11
CA VAL A 60 -15.56 4.84 0.56
C VAL A 60 -15.76 6.05 1.46
N VAL A 61 -14.69 6.48 2.10
CA VAL A 61 -14.67 7.69 2.91
C VAL A 61 -13.86 8.71 2.14
N ALA A 62 -14.53 9.71 1.60
CA ALA A 62 -13.92 10.70 0.75
C ALA A 62 -14.08 12.10 1.30
N PHE A 63 -13.04 12.89 1.09
CA PHE A 63 -13.09 14.32 1.33
C PHE A 63 -13.71 15.03 0.12
N ASN A 64 -14.73 15.86 0.32
CA ASN A 64 -15.30 16.70 -0.74
C ASN A 64 -15.23 18.17 -0.31
N SER A 65 -14.35 18.92 -0.98
CA SER A 65 -14.35 20.38 -0.96
C SER A 65 -15.14 20.87 -2.16
N ASN A 66 -16.40 21.24 -1.94
CA ASN A 66 -17.19 21.94 -2.94
C ASN A 66 -16.70 23.40 -3.04
N LYS A 67 -16.11 23.75 -4.18
CA LYS A 67 -15.63 25.11 -4.48
C LYS A 67 -16.73 26.18 -4.49
N GLU A 68 -17.99 25.77 -4.49
CA GLU A 68 -19.15 26.67 -4.50
C GLU A 68 -19.52 27.23 -3.11
N GLY A 69 -18.75 26.90 -2.08
CA GLY A 69 -18.86 27.54 -0.77
C GLY A 69 -20.05 27.05 0.02
N LEU A 70 -19.77 26.34 1.12
CA LEU A 70 -20.34 26.61 2.46
C LEU A 70 -20.09 25.45 3.44
N GLU A 71 -19.71 24.25 2.99
CA GLU A 71 -19.55 23.12 3.92
C GLU A 71 -18.45 22.15 3.51
N THR A 72 -17.29 22.26 4.18
CA THR A 72 -16.24 21.26 4.12
C THR A 72 -16.69 20.01 4.91
N ARG A 73 -16.99 18.89 4.23
CA ARG A 73 -17.49 17.67 4.89
C ARG A 73 -16.78 16.41 4.41
N ILE A 74 -16.54 15.50 5.34
CA ILE A 74 -16.21 14.11 5.05
C ILE A 74 -17.50 13.43 4.61
N LYS A 75 -17.51 12.88 3.40
CA LYS A 75 -18.61 12.08 2.87
C LYS A 75 -18.24 10.62 2.99
N MET A 76 -19.10 9.87 3.67
CA MET A 76 -19.01 8.42 3.72
C MET A 76 -20.06 7.84 2.78
N PHE A 77 -19.61 6.96 1.90
CA PHE A 77 -20.43 6.21 0.98
C PHE A 77 -20.22 4.73 1.28
N VAL A 78 -21.29 4.02 1.60
CA VAL A 78 -21.25 2.61 1.96
C VAL A 78 -22.16 1.83 1.03
N ILE A 79 -21.62 0.75 0.48
CA ILE A 79 -22.37 -0.32 -0.19
C ILE A 79 -22.23 -1.57 0.66
N LYS A 80 -23.33 -2.20 1.02
CA LYS A 80 -23.32 -3.47 1.76
C LYS A 80 -24.42 -4.40 1.29
N GLN A 81 -24.29 -5.68 1.58
CA GLN A 81 -25.33 -6.68 1.34
C GLN A 81 -26.21 -6.86 2.59
N GLU A 82 -27.50 -6.58 2.48
CA GLU A 82 -28.51 -6.83 3.51
C GLU A 82 -29.56 -7.82 2.97
N ASN A 83 -29.81 -8.91 3.69
CA ASN A 83 -30.79 -9.95 3.28
C ASN A 83 -30.58 -10.47 1.84
N GLY A 84 -29.32 -10.53 1.38
CA GLY A 84 -28.98 -10.98 0.02
C GLY A 84 -29.07 -9.89 -1.06
N VAL A 85 -29.52 -8.67 -0.71
CA VAL A 85 -29.70 -7.53 -1.62
C VAL A 85 -28.62 -6.47 -1.36
N TRP A 86 -28.08 -5.85 -2.41
CA TRP A 86 -27.10 -4.78 -2.29
C TRP A 86 -27.79 -3.44 -2.02
N VAL A 87 -27.31 -2.67 -1.04
CA VAL A 87 -27.95 -1.43 -0.57
C VAL A 87 -26.92 -0.31 -0.49
N ILE A 88 -27.34 0.93 -0.77
CA ILE A 88 -26.55 2.17 -0.62
C ILE A 88 -27.28 3.10 0.37
N PRO A 89 -27.09 2.95 1.68
CA PRO A 89 -27.87 3.69 2.66
C PRO A 89 -27.85 5.22 2.43
N PRO A 90 -29.00 5.91 2.53
CA PRO A 90 -30.32 5.42 2.95
C PRO A 90 -31.18 4.82 1.81
N TYR A 91 -30.70 4.82 0.57
CA TYR A 91 -31.46 4.38 -0.61
C TYR A 91 -31.16 2.92 -0.99
N ASN A 92 -32.07 2.31 -1.76
CA ASN A 92 -31.92 0.91 -2.19
C ASN A 92 -31.79 0.84 -3.72
N PHE A 93 -30.56 1.00 -4.23
CA PHE A 93 -30.23 0.89 -5.66
C PHE A 93 -29.41 -0.39 -5.94
N PRO A 94 -29.99 -1.59 -5.87
CA PRO A 94 -29.24 -2.84 -5.81
C PRO A 94 -28.44 -3.17 -7.07
N ALA A 95 -28.94 -2.82 -8.26
CA ALA A 95 -28.21 -3.04 -9.50
C ALA A 95 -26.97 -2.13 -9.59
N GLU A 96 -27.13 -0.84 -9.31
CA GLU A 96 -26.04 0.13 -9.33
C GLU A 96 -25.01 -0.17 -8.23
N ALA A 97 -25.47 -0.51 -7.04
CA ALA A 97 -24.65 -0.91 -5.91
C ALA A 97 -23.74 -2.10 -6.27
N LYS A 98 -24.32 -3.15 -6.87
CA LYS A 98 -23.60 -4.35 -7.29
C LYS A 98 -22.56 -4.02 -8.38
N VAL A 99 -22.94 -3.24 -9.39
CA VAL A 99 -22.03 -2.85 -10.48
C VAL A 99 -20.87 -2.03 -9.95
N ARG A 100 -21.14 -1.05 -9.09
CA ARG A 100 -20.11 -0.18 -8.50
C ARG A 100 -19.17 -0.95 -7.59
N LEU A 101 -19.69 -1.85 -6.75
CA LEU A 101 -18.87 -2.74 -5.92
C LEU A 101 -17.96 -3.60 -6.79
N ALA A 102 -18.50 -4.27 -7.81
CA ALA A 102 -17.73 -5.15 -8.67
C ALA A 102 -16.64 -4.40 -9.45
N LYS A 103 -16.95 -3.20 -9.98
CA LYS A 103 -15.98 -2.34 -10.68
C LYS A 103 -14.85 -1.92 -9.74
N THR A 104 -15.18 -1.40 -8.55
CA THR A 104 -14.17 -0.99 -7.57
C THR A 104 -13.33 -2.18 -7.11
N ALA A 105 -13.97 -3.31 -6.76
CA ALA A 105 -13.29 -4.53 -6.35
C ALA A 105 -12.28 -5.01 -7.40
N ALA A 106 -12.67 -5.03 -8.68
CA ALA A 106 -11.77 -5.40 -9.77
C ALA A 106 -10.57 -4.43 -9.89
N SER A 107 -10.80 -3.13 -9.76
CA SER A 107 -9.73 -2.13 -9.84
C SER A 107 -8.76 -2.15 -8.65
N MET A 108 -9.16 -2.71 -7.51
CA MET A 108 -8.31 -2.79 -6.30
C MET A 108 -7.39 -4.02 -6.30
N ILE A 109 -7.64 -5.01 -7.16
CA ILE A 109 -6.80 -6.21 -7.28
C ILE A 109 -5.49 -5.86 -7.99
N GLY A 110 -4.40 -6.43 -7.50
CA GLY A 110 -3.10 -6.34 -8.19
C GLY A 110 -2.38 -5.00 -7.99
N ILE A 111 -2.87 -4.11 -7.14
CA ILE A 111 -2.19 -2.85 -6.85
C ILE A 111 -0.89 -3.13 -6.11
N LYS A 112 0.22 -2.75 -6.74
CA LYS A 112 1.57 -2.84 -6.18
C LYS A 112 1.93 -1.55 -5.47
N ARG A 113 2.66 -1.67 -4.37
CA ARG A 113 3.50 -0.59 -3.84
C ARG A 113 4.53 -0.25 -4.92
N GLY A 114 4.38 0.88 -5.59
CA GLY A 114 5.37 1.33 -6.57
C GLY A 114 6.56 1.97 -5.88
N ALA A 115 7.00 3.13 -6.35
CA ALA A 115 8.15 3.81 -5.76
C ALA A 115 7.85 4.33 -4.36
N LEU A 116 8.76 4.09 -3.41
CA LEU A 116 8.67 4.72 -2.10
C LEU A 116 8.88 6.24 -2.21
N VAL A 117 7.95 7.01 -1.67
CA VAL A 117 7.98 8.48 -1.70
C VAL A 117 8.48 9.05 -0.38
N SER A 118 7.92 8.58 0.75
CA SER A 118 8.31 9.01 2.08
C SER A 118 7.85 8.01 3.14
N ARG A 119 8.39 8.12 4.35
CA ARG A 119 7.95 7.41 5.55
C ARG A 119 7.64 8.35 6.71
N LEU A 120 7.75 9.65 6.48
CA LEU A 120 7.54 10.65 7.50
C LEU A 120 6.04 10.94 7.59
N LYS A 121 5.48 10.83 8.80
CA LYS A 121 4.07 11.19 9.05
C LYS A 121 3.78 12.64 8.65
N SER A 122 4.75 13.55 8.82
CA SER A 122 4.65 14.95 8.41
C SER A 122 4.45 15.15 6.91
N ASP A 123 4.84 14.18 6.07
CA ASP A 123 4.68 14.27 4.63
C ASP A 123 3.28 13.85 4.14
N GLN A 124 2.45 13.26 5.01
CA GLN A 124 1.12 12.79 4.62
C GLN A 124 0.24 13.93 4.12
N GLU A 125 0.35 15.11 4.72
CA GLU A 125 -0.35 16.32 4.27
C GLU A 125 0.05 16.72 2.85
N LYS A 126 1.35 16.76 2.57
CA LYS A 126 1.89 17.13 1.25
C LYS A 126 1.33 16.25 0.14
N TYR A 127 1.09 14.98 0.41
CA TYR A 127 0.61 13.99 -0.57
C TYR A 127 -0.90 13.70 -0.48
N GLN A 128 -1.61 14.36 0.44
CA GLN A 128 -3.03 14.18 0.70
C GLN A 128 -3.38 12.73 1.05
N VAL A 129 -2.59 12.09 1.91
CA VAL A 129 -2.79 10.69 2.33
C VAL A 129 -3.11 10.55 3.83
N GLY A 130 -3.61 11.63 4.44
CA GLY A 130 -4.17 11.60 5.78
C GLY A 130 -5.39 10.67 5.85
N ASP A 131 -5.57 9.97 6.97
CA ASP A 131 -6.70 9.07 7.17
C ASP A 131 -7.99 9.86 7.46
N PRO A 132 -8.99 9.83 6.57
CA PRO A 132 -10.23 10.57 6.79
C PRO A 132 -11.05 10.02 7.97
N LEU A 133 -10.83 8.78 8.42
CA LEU A 133 -11.49 8.24 9.61
C LEU A 133 -10.87 8.72 10.93
N GLN A 134 -9.68 9.31 10.88
CA GLN A 134 -8.99 9.91 12.03
C GLN A 134 -9.00 11.43 11.98
N PHE A 135 -9.82 12.03 11.12
CA PHE A 135 -9.89 13.48 10.99
C PHE A 135 -10.24 14.14 12.33
N ASP A 136 -9.43 15.13 12.68
CA ASP A 136 -9.65 16.05 13.77
C ASP A 136 -9.29 17.45 13.27
N ALA A 137 -10.25 18.37 13.35
CA ALA A 137 -10.11 19.73 12.84
C ALA A 137 -8.96 20.52 13.49
N ASN A 138 -8.48 20.10 14.66
CA ASN A 138 -7.38 20.76 15.36
C ASN A 138 -5.99 20.22 14.98
N THR A 139 -5.91 19.02 14.40
CA THR A 139 -4.63 18.31 14.20
C THR A 139 -4.39 17.84 12.76
N LEU A 140 -5.44 17.74 11.94
CA LEU A 140 -5.37 17.30 10.56
C LEU A 140 -6.17 18.27 9.66
N PRO A 141 -5.50 19.13 8.88
CA PRO A 141 -6.17 20.00 7.93
C PRO A 141 -7.01 19.19 6.94
N LEU A 142 -8.15 19.72 6.52
CA LEU A 142 -9.07 19.03 5.61
C LEU A 142 -8.42 18.75 4.25
N GLU A 143 -7.50 19.61 3.83
CA GLU A 143 -6.72 19.52 2.60
C GLU A 143 -5.66 18.40 2.64
N SER A 144 -5.36 17.87 3.83
CA SER A 144 -4.41 16.77 4.06
C SER A 144 -5.03 15.38 3.85
N LEU A 145 -6.37 15.30 3.78
CA LEU A 145 -7.09 14.02 3.77
C LEU A 145 -7.06 13.35 2.40
N GLY A 146 -6.85 12.03 2.42
CA GLY A 146 -7.04 11.17 1.25
C GLY A 146 -8.44 10.57 1.21
N ASN A 147 -8.70 9.84 0.13
CA ASN A 147 -9.89 8.99 0.01
C ASN A 147 -9.56 7.59 0.51
N ARG A 148 -10.26 7.11 1.54
CA ARG A 148 -10.12 5.76 2.04
C ARG A 148 -11.11 4.83 1.37
N ILE A 149 -10.62 3.73 0.82
CA ILE A 149 -11.41 2.68 0.18
C ILE A 149 -11.17 1.38 0.94
N THR A 150 -12.24 0.84 1.53
CA THR A 150 -12.23 -0.42 2.26
C THR A 150 -13.18 -1.40 1.58
N LEU A 151 -12.67 -2.57 1.21
CA LEU A 151 -13.47 -3.70 0.73
C LEU A 151 -13.46 -4.79 1.78
N LYS A 152 -14.64 -5.30 2.11
CA LYS A 152 -14.77 -6.43 3.05
C LYS A 152 -15.45 -7.60 2.37
N GLY A 153 -15.01 -8.80 2.75
CA GLY A 153 -15.56 -10.08 2.34
C GLY A 153 -16.45 -10.69 3.41
N LYS A 154 -16.79 -11.96 3.22
CA LYS A 154 -17.68 -12.71 4.12
C LYS A 154 -17.19 -12.64 5.57
N GLY A 155 -18.12 -12.39 6.49
CA GLY A 155 -17.80 -12.26 7.92
C GLY A 155 -17.01 -11.00 8.27
N GLU A 156 -17.19 -9.91 7.51
CA GLU A 156 -16.50 -8.62 7.70
C GLU A 156 -14.96 -8.68 7.53
N ALA A 157 -14.43 -9.74 6.90
CA ALA A 157 -13.00 -9.87 6.66
C ALA A 157 -12.50 -8.75 5.73
N VAL A 158 -11.52 -7.95 6.15
CA VAL A 158 -10.95 -6.88 5.32
C VAL A 158 -10.14 -7.49 4.18
N LEU A 159 -10.57 -7.25 2.94
CA LEU A 159 -9.89 -7.70 1.72
C LEU A 159 -8.89 -6.66 1.24
N THR A 160 -9.27 -5.38 1.30
CA THR A 160 -8.39 -4.24 0.99
C THR A 160 -8.76 -3.05 1.86
N ASP A 161 -7.78 -2.24 2.24
CA ASP A 161 -7.99 -0.96 2.91
C ASP A 161 -6.88 0.02 2.52
N MET A 162 -7.21 1.04 1.74
CA MET A 162 -6.22 1.92 1.14
C MET A 162 -6.64 3.37 1.24
N ILE A 163 -5.68 4.23 1.58
CA ILE A 163 -5.84 5.68 1.49
C ILE A 163 -5.15 6.16 0.22
N ILE A 164 -5.93 6.77 -0.66
CA ILE A 164 -5.50 7.27 -1.95
C ILE A 164 -5.53 8.78 -1.90
N GLY A 165 -4.36 9.39 -2.08
CA GLY A 165 -4.19 10.83 -2.14
C GLY A 165 -4.24 11.38 -3.55
N LYS A 166 -3.54 12.49 -3.77
CA LYS A 166 -3.57 13.17 -5.07
C LYS A 166 -2.91 12.37 -6.18
N GLU A 167 -3.33 12.64 -7.42
CA GLU A 167 -2.65 12.15 -8.61
C GLU A 167 -1.27 12.82 -8.74
N HIS A 168 -0.31 12.10 -9.30
CA HIS A 168 1.00 12.65 -9.65
C HIS A 168 0.81 13.77 -10.70
N PRO A 169 1.43 14.95 -10.52
CA PRO A 169 1.15 16.13 -11.33
C PRO A 169 1.46 15.93 -12.83
N VAL A 170 2.45 15.10 -13.14
CA VAL A 170 2.92 14.86 -14.52
C VAL A 170 2.47 13.51 -15.10
N ARG A 171 2.32 12.47 -14.28
CA ARG A 171 2.15 11.08 -14.74
C ARG A 171 0.75 10.61 -14.41
N LYS A 172 -0.09 10.52 -15.43
CA LYS A 172 -1.50 10.13 -15.27
C LYS A 172 -1.65 8.70 -14.80
N GLY A 173 -2.62 8.47 -13.93
CA GLY A 173 -2.91 7.16 -13.32
C GLY A 173 -1.94 6.74 -12.20
N LEU A 174 -0.91 7.54 -11.90
CA LEU A 174 -0.08 7.35 -10.70
C LEU A 174 -0.64 8.18 -9.55
N TYR A 175 -0.87 7.55 -8.40
CA TYR A 175 -1.38 8.20 -7.21
C TYR A 175 -0.46 7.95 -6.02
N TYR A 176 -0.45 8.90 -5.08
CA TYR A 176 0.14 8.67 -3.76
C TYR A 176 -0.81 7.79 -2.95
N VAL A 177 -0.29 6.71 -2.41
CA VAL A 177 -1.08 5.67 -1.75
C VAL A 177 -0.41 5.28 -0.44
N ARG A 178 -1.23 5.12 0.59
CA ARG A 178 -0.80 4.70 1.91
C ARG A 178 -1.70 3.57 2.44
N HIS A 179 -1.09 2.61 3.11
CA HIS A 179 -1.84 1.66 3.93
C HIS A 179 -2.21 2.36 5.26
N PRO A 180 -3.47 2.31 5.75
CA PRO A 180 -3.89 3.09 6.93
C PRO A 180 -3.01 2.92 8.17
N HIS A 181 -2.47 1.72 8.36
CA HIS A 181 -1.62 1.34 9.49
C HIS A 181 -0.11 1.48 9.23
N GLU A 182 0.29 2.09 8.10
CA GLU A 182 1.69 2.35 7.77
C GLU A 182 1.88 3.85 7.49
N ASP A 183 3.03 4.41 7.85
CA ASP A 183 3.40 5.78 7.48
C ASP A 183 4.03 5.87 6.09
N ALA A 184 4.44 4.73 5.52
CA ALA A 184 5.06 4.67 4.20
C ALA A 184 4.08 5.07 3.08
N ILE A 185 4.50 6.05 2.29
CA ILE A 185 3.76 6.60 1.15
C ILE A 185 4.39 6.04 -0.12
N TRP A 186 3.57 5.43 -0.96
CA TRP A 186 3.98 4.77 -2.18
C TRP A 186 3.34 5.46 -3.38
N LEU A 187 4.11 5.62 -4.46
CA LEU A 187 3.57 6.08 -5.74
C LEU A 187 3.14 4.86 -6.55
N SER A 188 1.83 4.65 -6.67
CA SER A 188 1.27 3.42 -7.23
C SER A 188 0.41 3.70 -8.45
N GLN A 189 0.47 2.80 -9.44
CA GLN A 189 -0.40 2.86 -10.62
C GLN A 189 -1.78 2.33 -10.24
N LEU A 190 -2.79 3.17 -10.43
CA LEU A 190 -4.17 2.82 -10.14
C LEU A 190 -5.03 3.02 -11.39
N ASN A 191 -5.89 2.06 -11.67
CA ASN A 191 -6.90 2.12 -12.73
C ASN A 191 -8.29 2.25 -12.08
N ILE A 192 -8.45 3.31 -11.28
CA ILE A 192 -9.67 3.61 -10.53
C ILE A 192 -10.28 4.91 -11.01
N ASP A 193 -11.59 4.89 -11.14
CA ASP A 193 -12.41 6.06 -11.40
C ASP A 193 -12.79 6.69 -10.06
N ILE A 194 -11.88 7.47 -9.47
CA ILE A 194 -12.12 8.21 -8.22
C ILE A 194 -12.83 9.53 -8.56
N SER A 195 -13.93 9.48 -9.32
CA SER A 195 -14.83 10.62 -9.37
C SER A 195 -15.73 10.57 -8.15
N THR A 196 -15.53 11.52 -7.24
CA THR A 196 -16.50 11.88 -6.20
C THR A 196 -17.41 13.03 -6.63
N LYS A 197 -17.37 13.38 -7.93
CA LYS A 197 -18.36 14.22 -8.60
C LYS A 197 -19.47 13.37 -9.16
#